data_AF-A0A7X3SL17-F1
#
_entry.id   AF-A0A7X3SL17-F1
#
_cell.length_a   1.000
_cell.length_b   1.000
_cell.length_c   1.000
_cell.angle_alpha   90.00
_cell.angle_beta   90.00
_cell.angle_gamma   90.00
#
_symmetry.space_group_name_H-M   'P 1'
#
loop_
_entity.id
_entity.type
_entity.pdbx_description
1 polymer ?
#
loop_
_entity_poly.entity_id
_entity_poly.type
_entity_poly.pdbx_seq_one_letter_code
_entity_poly.pdbx_strand_id
1 'polypeptide(L)' 'MNKAKEIQFTDSRGKALFSVPDGGFLRLFYGNGDDNFALCRYVDEAHAEIDGVRHSLAEFAGKMERNKISYAPA' A
#
# COMPACT_ATOMS: atom_id res chain seq x y z
N MET A 1 -12.33 11.76 20.25
CA MET A 1 -11.11 11.42 19.47
C MET A 1 -11.55 10.73 18.19
N ASN A 2 -11.36 11.35 17.02
CA ASN A 2 -11.48 10.63 15.76
C ASN A 2 -10.22 9.77 15.63
N LYS A 3 -10.34 8.44 15.65
CA LYS A 3 -9.21 7.57 15.29
C LYS A 3 -8.77 7.98 13.89
N ALA A 4 -7.48 8.24 13.71
CA ALA A 4 -6.92 8.39 12.38
C ALA A 4 -7.27 7.11 11.60
N LYS A 5 -7.82 7.24 10.40
CA LYS A 5 -8.06 6.09 9.55
C LYS A 5 -6.70 5.55 9.12
N GLU A 6 -6.51 4.25 9.24
CA GLU A 6 -5.26 3.57 8.86
C GLU A 6 -5.55 2.55 7.79
N ILE A 7 -4.64 2.45 6.82
CA ILE A 7 -4.67 1.51 5.72
C ILE A 7 -3.76 0.35 6.09
N GLN A 8 -4.34 -0.83 6.30
CA GLN A 8 -3.60 -2.02 6.68
C GLN A 8 -3.17 -2.79 5.42
N PHE A 9 -1.91 -2.63 5.01
CA PHE A 9 -1.38 -3.35 3.87
C PHE A 9 -1.19 -4.83 4.21
N THR A 10 -1.58 -5.69 3.27
CA THR A 10 -1.44 -7.15 3.36
C THR A 10 -0.53 -7.69 2.27
N ASP A 11 -0.09 -8.94 2.41
CA ASP A 11 0.41 -9.73 1.27
C ASP A 11 -0.75 -10.24 0.41
N SER A 12 -0.45 -10.94 -0.69
CA SER A 12 -1.49 -11.53 -1.56
C SER A 12 -2.30 -12.64 -0.89
N ARG A 13 -1.85 -13.13 0.26
CA ARG A 13 -2.49 -14.17 1.07
C ARG A 13 -3.35 -13.59 2.20
N GLY A 14 -3.46 -12.26 2.29
CA GLY A 14 -4.24 -11.55 3.31
C GLY A 14 -3.53 -11.41 4.65
N LYS A 15 -2.25 -11.75 4.76
CA LYS A 15 -1.46 -11.53 5.97
C LYS A 15 -1.11 -10.05 6.08
N ALA A 16 -1.43 -9.44 7.21
CA ALA A 16 -1.03 -8.07 7.53
C ALA A 16 0.51 -7.91 7.51
N LEU A 17 0.99 -6.89 6.81
CA LEU A 17 2.40 -6.53 6.73
C LEU A 17 2.71 -5.33 7.61
N PHE A 18 1.99 -4.22 7.38
CA PHE A 18 2.14 -2.96 8.11
C PHE A 18 0.93 -2.06 7.87
N SER A 19 0.83 -0.97 8.62
CA SER A 19 -0.22 0.04 8.46
C SER A 19 0.37 1.39 8.07
N VAL A 20 -0.37 2.16 7.27
CA VAL A 20 -0.03 3.52 6.88
C VAL A 20 -1.22 4.43 7.25
N PRO A 21 -1.00 5.59 7.88
CA PRO A 21 -2.09 6.53 8.17
C PRO A 21 -2.69 7.07 6.87
N ASP A 22 -3.97 7.47 6.91
CA ASP A 22 -4.62 8.15 5.78
C ASP A 22 -3.86 9.41 5.38
N GLY A 23 -3.49 9.51 4.09
CA GLY A 23 -2.62 10.54 3.55
C GLY A 23 -1.11 10.26 3.72
N GLY A 24 -0.72 9.09 4.23
CA GLY A 24 0.67 8.66 4.31
C GLY A 24 1.22 8.17 2.95
N PHE A 25 2.53 7.92 2.91
CA PHE A 25 3.22 7.48 1.69
C PHE A 25 3.79 6.07 1.83
N LEU A 26 3.72 5.33 0.73
CA LEU A 26 4.54 4.13 0.53
C LEU A 26 5.82 4.50 -0.21
N ARG A 27 6.91 3.84 0.12
CA ARG A 27 8.09 3.74 -0.74
C ARG A 27 8.08 2.40 -1.44
N LEU A 28 8.09 2.41 -2.77
CA LEU A 28 8.16 1.26 -3.66
C LEU A 28 9.61 1.08 -4.09
N PHE A 29 10.15 -0.13 -3.94
CA PHE A 29 11.52 -0.49 -4.30
C PHE A 29 11.49 -1.40 -5.52
N TYR A 30 12.01 -0.90 -6.63
CA TYR A 30 12.07 -1.64 -7.89
C TYR A 30 13.41 -2.38 -7.99
N GLY A 31 13.39 -3.56 -8.63
CA GLY A 31 14.58 -4.41 -8.75
C GLY A 31 15.74 -3.81 -9.56
N ASN A 32 15.51 -2.68 -10.25
CA ASN A 32 16.52 -1.90 -10.96
C ASN A 32 17.24 -0.87 -10.07
N GLY A 33 16.91 -0.80 -8.77
CA GLY A 33 17.48 0.16 -7.82
C GLY A 33 16.77 1.51 -7.79
N ASP A 34 15.71 1.68 -8.57
CA ASP A 34 14.83 2.85 -8.50
C ASP A 34 13.86 2.73 -7.32
N ASP A 35 13.48 3.87 -6.76
CA ASP A 35 12.41 3.94 -5.78
C ASP A 35 11.41 5.05 -6.08
N ASN A 36 10.14 4.77 -5.79
CA ASN A 36 9.04 5.70 -6.03
C ASN A 36 8.19 5.85 -4.77
N PHE A 37 7.59 7.02 -4.58
CA PHE A 37 6.72 7.31 -3.46
C PHE A 37 5.27 7.38 -3.92
N ALA A 38 4.40 6.59 -3.28
CA ALA A 38 2.99 6.54 -3.62
C ALA A 38 2.13 7.08 -2.47
N LEU A 39 1.33 8.11 -2.75
CA LEU A 39 0.38 8.66 -1.78
C LEU A 39 -0.76 7.67 -1.56
N CYS A 40 -1.05 7.35 -0.30
CA CYS A 40 -2.09 6.42 0.09
C CYS A 40 -3.23 7.15 0.79
N ARG A 41 -4.46 6.93 0.32
CA ARG A 41 -5.68 7.41 0.98
C ARG A 41 -6.59 6.26 1.34
N TYR A 42 -7.15 6.35 2.54
CA TYR A 42 -8.08 5.35 3.04
C TYR A 42 -9.40 5.43 2.29
N VAL A 43 -9.89 4.30 1.80
CA VAL A 43 -11.22 4.20 1.20
C VAL A 43 -12.13 3.37 2.11
N ASP A 44 -11.76 2.11 2.35
CA ASP A 44 -12.45 1.19 3.26
C ASP A 44 -11.45 0.13 3.78
N GLU A 45 -11.92 -0.89 4.50
CA GLU A 45 -11.07 -1.92 5.12
C GLU A 45 -10.30 -2.79 4.11
N ALA A 46 -10.79 -2.92 2.87
CA ALA A 46 -10.19 -3.76 1.84
C ALA A 46 -9.61 -2.96 0.66
N HIS A 47 -9.90 -1.66 0.58
CA HIS A 47 -9.50 -0.80 -0.53
C HIS A 47 -8.75 0.45 -0.07
N ALA A 48 -7.78 0.84 -0.88
CA ALA A 48 -7.05 2.10 -0.73
C ALA A 48 -6.91 2.77 -2.10
N GLU A 49 -6.83 4.10 -2.09
CA GLU A 49 -6.38 4.86 -3.25
C GLU A 49 -4.87 5.04 -3.15
N ILE A 50 -4.14 4.61 -4.17
CA ILE A 50 -2.68 4.66 -4.25
C ILE A 50 -2.32 5.45 -5.50
N ASP A 51 -1.70 6.62 -5.31
CA ASP A 51 -1.46 7.62 -6.38
C ASP A 51 -2.70 7.98 -7.22
N GLY A 52 -3.84 8.13 -6.55
CA GLY A 52 -5.10 8.49 -7.21
C GLY A 52 -5.80 7.32 -7.90
N VAL A 53 -5.27 6.09 -7.80
CA VAL A 53 -5.91 4.88 -8.35
C VAL A 53 -6.43 4.00 -7.21
N ARG A 54 -7.73 3.70 -7.23
CA ARG A 54 -8.33 2.78 -6.26
C ARG A 54 -7.91 1.34 -6.56
N HIS A 55 -7.32 0.68 -5.57
CA HIS A 55 -6.97 -0.73 -5.60
C HIS A 55 -7.56 -1.45 -4.39
N SER A 56 -7.89 -2.73 -4.56
CA SER A 56 -7.98 -3.61 -3.40
C SER A 56 -6.58 -3.90 -2.87
N LEU A 57 -6.42 -4.02 -1.56
CA LEU A 57 -5.13 -4.27 -0.92
C LEU A 57 -4.51 -5.59 -1.41
N ALA A 58 -5.34 -6.61 -1.62
CA ALA A 58 -4.91 -7.90 -2.16
C ALA A 58 -4.46 -7.82 -3.64
N GLU A 59 -5.17 -7.06 -4.48
CA GLU A 59 -4.76 -6.83 -5.88
C GLU A 59 -3.43 -6.09 -5.95
N PHE A 60 -3.28 -5.04 -5.13
CA PHE A 60 -2.05 -4.27 -5.03
C PHE A 60 -0.89 -5.17 -4.60
N ALA A 61 -1.05 -5.94 -3.52
CA ALA A 61 -0.04 -6.88 -3.05
C ALA A 61 0.33 -7.91 -4.13
N GLY A 62 -0.67 -8.52 -4.77
CA GLY A 62 -0.43 -9.47 -5.85
C GLY A 62 0.28 -8.84 -7.06
N LYS A 63 0.01 -7.56 -7.38
CA LYS A 63 0.72 -6.82 -8.43
C LYS A 63 2.19 -6.60 -8.05
N MET A 64 2.45 -6.21 -6.80
CA MET A 64 3.81 -5.99 -6.31
C MET A 64 4.62 -7.28 -6.29
N GLU A 65 4.05 -8.38 -5.82
CA GLU A 65 4.68 -9.71 -5.84
C GLU A 65 4.99 -10.19 -7.27
N ARG A 66 4.02 -10.08 -8.20
CA ARG A 66 4.23 -10.47 -9.61
C ARG A 66 5.35 -9.67 -10.28
N ASN A 67 5.43 -8.38 -9.97
CA ASN A 67 6.43 -7.48 -10.53
C ASN A 67 7.75 -7.47 -9.76
N LYS A 68 7.87 -8.24 -8.67
CA LYS A 68 9.02 -8.25 -7.75
C LYS A 68 9.36 -6.85 -7.21
N ILE A 69 8.33 -6.08 -6.90
CA ILE A 69 8.44 -4.76 -6.29
C ILE A 69 8.21 -4.94 -4.79
N SER A 70 9.17 -4.52 -3.98
CA SER A 70 9.00 -4.47 -2.52
C SER A 70 8.43 -3.12 -2.13
N TYR A 71 7.73 -3.02 -1.01
CA TYR A 71 7.18 -1.74 -0.55
C TYR A 71 7.13 -1.65 0.97
N ALA A 72 7.29 -0.45 1.50
CA ALA A 72 7.27 -0.16 2.93
C ALA A 72 6.68 1.24 3.19
N PRO A 73 6.23 1.56 4.43
CA PRO A 73 5.94 2.93 4.82
C PRO A 73 7.17 3.84 4.61
N ALA A 74 6.95 5.05 4.10
CA ALA A 74 7.97 6.08 3.93
C ALA A 74 8.36 6.77 5.24
#